data_AF-A0A847XXD0-F1
#
_entry.id   AF-A0A847XXD0-F1
#
_cell.length_a   1.000
_cell.length_b   1.000
_cell.length_c   1.000
_cell.angle_alpha   90.00
_cell.angle_beta   90.00
_cell.angle_gamma   90.00
#
_symmetry.space_group_name_H-M   'P 1'
#
loop_
_entity.id
_entity.type
_entity.pdbx_description
1 polymer ?
#
loop_
_entity_poly.entity_id
_entity_poly.type
_entity_poly.pdbx_seq_one_letter_code
_entity_poly.pdbx_strand_id
1 'polypeptide(L)'
;MHLSELSQAMDDFVRAKGWYNVDSPRRQTPRNIAISLSLEVAEILEHYQWKEQTASREELSGELADVALYLLQLARLNYIDLEQAILAKLTVNYNREWDKQSAEKKADRR
;
A
#
# COMPACT_ATOMS: atom_id res chain seq x y z
N MET A 1 16.36 -8.85 -4.04
CA MET A 1 15.33 -9.33 -3.12
C MET A 1 14.01 -9.49 -3.86
N HIS A 2 13.30 -10.58 -3.62
CA HIS A 2 11.96 -10.84 -4.15
C HIS A 2 10.89 -10.25 -3.20
N LEU A 3 9.67 -10.01 -3.69
CA LEU A 3 8.59 -9.45 -2.86
C LEU A 3 8.23 -10.38 -1.70
N SER A 4 8.39 -11.69 -1.90
CA SER A 4 8.24 -12.72 -0.87
C SER A 4 9.24 -12.56 0.29
N GLU A 5 10.47 -12.15 0.02
CA GLU A 5 11.48 -11.92 1.06
C GLU A 5 11.14 -10.71 1.92
N LEU A 6 10.63 -9.63 1.31
CA LEU A 6 10.13 -8.46 2.02
C LEU A 6 8.88 -8.78 2.85
N SER A 7 7.94 -9.54 2.29
CA SER A 7 6.75 -10.01 3.02
C SER A 7 7.14 -10.86 4.23
N GLN A 8 8.15 -11.73 4.09
CA GLN A 8 8.64 -12.55 5.18
C GLN A 8 9.36 -11.70 6.25
N ALA A 9 10.21 -10.76 5.84
CA ALA A 9 10.87 -9.85 6.77
C ALA A 9 9.85 -9.03 7.60
N MET A 10 8.77 -8.58 6.98
CA MET A 10 7.67 -7.90 7.68
C MET A 10 6.94 -8.83 8.66
N ASP A 11 6.63 -10.07 8.26
CA ASP A 11 6.01 -11.05 9.17
C ASP A 11 6.89 -11.35 10.39
N ASP A 12 8.19 -11.53 10.16
CA ASP A 12 9.16 -11.82 11.21
C ASP A 12 9.28 -10.65 12.19
N PHE A 13 9.27 -9.41 11.68
CA PHE A 13 9.23 -8.21 12.51
C PHE A 13 7.96 -8.17 13.38
N VAL A 14 6.78 -8.37 12.78
CA VAL A 14 5.49 -8.37 13.49
C VAL A 14 5.45 -9.46 14.57
N ARG A 15 5.99 -10.65 14.26
CA ARG A 15 6.12 -11.78 15.18
C ARG A 15 7.07 -11.46 16.33
N ALA A 16 8.24 -10.90 16.04
CA ALA A 16 9.23 -10.51 17.05
C ALA A 16 8.69 -9.44 18.02
N LYS A 17 7.78 -8.58 17.56
CA LYS A 17 7.08 -7.60 18.40
C LYS A 17 5.92 -8.20 19.21
N GLY A 18 5.56 -9.46 19.01
CA GLY A 18 4.44 -10.12 19.67
C GLY A 18 3.07 -9.55 19.26
N TRP A 19 2.97 -8.91 18.10
CA TRP A 19 1.76 -8.20 17.68
C TRP A 19 0.65 -9.11 17.14
N TYR A 20 0.98 -10.39 16.88
CA TYR A 20 -0.01 -11.43 16.62
C TYR A 20 -0.80 -11.87 17.86
N ASN A 21 -0.34 -11.54 19.07
CA ASN A 21 -1.05 -11.91 20.29
C ASN A 21 -2.41 -11.19 20.36
N VAL A 22 -3.44 -11.92 20.79
CA VAL A 22 -4.82 -11.40 20.90
C VAL A 22 -4.94 -10.22 21.87
N ASP A 23 -4.06 -10.16 22.86
CA ASP A 23 -4.01 -9.10 23.87
C ASP A 23 -3.02 -7.97 23.50
N SER A 24 -2.39 -8.05 22.32
CA SER A 24 -1.52 -6.98 21.86
C SER A 24 -2.33 -5.69 21.68
N PRO A 25 -1.82 -4.52 22.11
CA PRO A 25 -2.44 -3.24 21.74
C PRO A 25 -2.34 -2.94 20.24
N ARG A 26 -1.45 -3.64 19.50
CA ARG A 26 -1.17 -3.44 18.08
C ARG A 26 -1.57 -4.66 17.24
N ARG A 27 -2.77 -5.17 17.50
CA ARG A 27 -3.29 -6.38 16.84
C ARG A 27 -3.26 -6.25 15.33
N GLN A 28 -2.78 -7.30 14.69
CA GLN A 28 -2.64 -7.43 13.24
C GLN A 28 -3.95 -7.90 12.60
N THR A 29 -5.06 -7.20 12.85
CA THR A 29 -6.32 -7.49 12.14
C THR A 29 -6.30 -6.82 10.76
N PRO A 30 -6.92 -7.41 9.72
CA PRO A 30 -7.00 -6.76 8.40
C PRO A 30 -7.53 -5.33 8.45
N ARG A 31 -8.52 -5.07 9.31
CA ARG A 31 -9.05 -3.71 9.53
C ARG A 31 -7.98 -2.76 10.08
N ASN A 32 -7.24 -3.17 11.10
CA ASN A 32 -6.22 -2.31 11.71
C ASN A 32 -5.10 -1.99 10.72
N ILE A 33 -4.64 -3.00 9.98
CA ILE A 33 -3.58 -2.83 8.99
C ILE A 33 -4.03 -1.96 7.81
N ALA A 34 -5.28 -2.12 7.35
CA ALA A 34 -5.84 -1.23 6.32
C ALA A 34 -5.95 0.23 6.80
N ILE A 35 -6.26 0.46 8.09
CA ILE A 35 -6.24 1.81 8.68
C ILE A 35 -4.81 2.36 8.69
N SER A 36 -3.84 1.60 9.22
CA SER A 36 -2.43 2.03 9.23
C SER A 36 -1.93 2.36 7.82
N LEU A 37 -2.19 1.50 6.84
CA LEU A 37 -1.88 1.76 5.43
C LEU A 37 -2.43 3.12 4.95
N SER A 38 -3.67 3.45 5.31
CA SER A 38 -4.27 4.74 4.94
C SER A 38 -3.64 5.93 5.65
N LEU A 39 -3.11 5.74 6.87
CA LEU A 39 -2.41 6.80 7.61
C LEU A 39 -1.06 7.09 6.95
N GLU A 40 -0.26 6.07 6.63
CA GLU A 40 1.05 6.27 5.97
C GLU A 40 0.91 6.89 4.57
N VAL A 41 -0.17 6.55 3.84
CA VAL A 41 -0.49 7.24 2.58
C VAL A 41 -0.78 8.72 2.82
N ALA A 42 -1.38 9.09 3.94
CA ALA A 42 -1.59 10.49 4.29
C ALA A 42 -0.25 11.19 4.59
N GLU A 43 0.72 10.52 5.23
CA GLU A 43 2.06 11.06 5.46
C GLU A 43 2.80 11.33 4.13
N ILE A 44 2.63 10.47 3.12
CA ILE A 44 3.08 10.77 1.74
C ILE A 44 2.46 12.07 1.21
N LEU A 45 1.16 12.32 1.45
CA LEU A 45 0.50 13.53 0.96
C LEU A 45 1.03 14.80 1.64
N GLU A 46 1.47 14.73 2.89
CA GLU A 46 2.05 15.86 3.61
C GLU A 46 3.31 16.42 2.93
N HIS A 47 4.08 15.57 2.25
CA HIS A 47 5.23 16.01 1.44
C HIS A 47 4.86 16.96 0.30
N TYR A 48 3.59 16.94 -0.15
CA TYR A 48 3.12 17.68 -1.31
C TYR A 48 2.02 18.69 -0.98
N GLN A 49 1.57 18.78 0.27
CA GLN A 49 0.39 19.58 0.65
C GLN A 49 0.46 21.05 0.21
N TRP A 50 1.66 21.64 0.19
CA TRP A 50 1.88 23.07 -0.12
C TRP A 50 2.92 23.29 -1.22
N LYS A 51 3.36 22.23 -1.92
CA LYS A 51 4.47 22.28 -2.87
C LYS A 51 4.42 21.11 -3.85
N GLU A 52 4.88 21.34 -5.07
CA GLU A 52 4.94 20.31 -6.12
C GLU A 52 6.08 19.30 -5.92
N GLN A 53 7.11 19.67 -5.17
CA GLN A 53 8.29 18.84 -4.94
C GLN A 53 8.45 18.56 -3.45
N THR A 54 8.76 17.31 -3.10
CA THR A 54 9.16 16.99 -1.73
C THR A 54 10.42 17.78 -1.34
N ALA A 55 10.45 18.28 -0.10
CA ALA A 55 11.66 18.92 0.43
C ALA A 55 12.70 17.89 0.93
N SER A 56 12.27 16.65 1.19
CA SER A 56 13.12 15.58 1.72
C SER A 56 12.81 14.27 1.00
N ARG A 57 13.76 13.82 0.18
CA ARG A 57 13.66 12.51 -0.48
C ARG A 57 13.84 11.35 0.50
N GLU A 58 14.55 11.59 1.59
CA GLU A 58 14.80 10.58 2.63
C GLU A 58 13.53 10.31 3.43
N GLU A 59 12.84 11.36 3.89
CA GLU A 59 11.55 11.22 4.57
C GLU A 59 10.52 10.57 3.65
N LEU A 60 10.36 11.06 2.42
CA LEU A 60 9.44 10.46 1.44
C LEU A 60 9.74 8.97 1.20
N SER A 61 11.03 8.58 1.20
CA SER A 61 11.41 7.18 1.05
C SER A 61 11.00 6.33 2.26
N GLY A 62 10.97 6.91 3.46
CA GLY A 62 10.42 6.29 4.67
C GLY A 62 8.93 6.01 4.51
N GLU A 63 8.14 7.03 4.18
CA GLU A 63 6.68 6.89 4.05
C GLU A 63 6.27 5.91 2.95
N LEU A 64 6.99 5.90 1.83
CA LEU A 64 6.79 4.90 0.78
C LEU A 64 7.10 3.48 1.26
N ALA A 65 8.12 3.31 2.11
CA ALA A 65 8.45 2.02 2.69
C ALA A 65 7.38 1.57 3.69
N ASP A 66 6.86 2.46 4.53
CA ASP A 66 5.81 2.13 5.49
C ASP A 66 4.50 1.74 4.80
N VAL A 67 4.10 2.47 3.75
CA VAL A 67 2.99 2.06 2.86
C VAL A 67 3.21 0.66 2.29
N ALA A 68 4.42 0.37 1.79
CA ALA A 68 4.73 -0.95 1.24
C ALA A 68 4.66 -2.05 2.31
N LEU A 69 5.18 -1.82 3.51
CA LEU A 69 5.17 -2.78 4.61
C LEU A 69 3.76 -3.11 5.09
N TYR A 70 2.89 -2.10 5.26
CA TYR A 70 1.49 -2.35 5.63
C TYR A 70 0.71 -3.04 4.50
N LEU A 71 0.98 -2.71 3.23
CA LEU A 71 0.35 -3.41 2.10
C LEU A 71 0.77 -4.89 2.05
N LEU A 72 2.06 -5.18 2.24
CA LEU A 72 2.58 -6.56 2.31
C LEU A 72 1.94 -7.34 3.46
N GLN A 73 1.83 -6.71 4.64
CA GLN A 73 1.20 -7.32 5.79
C GLN A 73 -0.30 -7.55 5.57
N LEU A 74 -0.99 -6.60 4.94
CA LEU A 74 -2.42 -6.74 4.62
C LEU A 74 -2.67 -7.88 3.63
N ALA A 75 -1.83 -7.99 2.60
CA ALA A 75 -1.90 -9.10 1.64
C ALA A 75 -1.69 -10.44 2.34
N ARG A 76 -0.69 -10.54 3.23
CA ARG A 76 -0.41 -11.76 4.01
C ARG A 76 -1.60 -12.18 4.87
N LEU A 77 -2.19 -11.24 5.62
CA LEU A 77 -3.35 -11.51 6.48
C LEU A 77 -4.60 -11.97 5.71
N ASN A 78 -4.68 -11.67 4.42
CA ASN A 78 -5.78 -12.06 3.54
C ASN A 78 -5.39 -13.20 2.56
N TYR A 79 -4.22 -13.82 2.75
CA TYR A 79 -3.73 -14.92 1.90
C TYR A 79 -3.63 -14.55 0.41
N ILE A 80 -3.25 -13.30 0.13
CA ILE A 80 -3.09 -12.80 -1.24
C ILE A 80 -1.62 -12.91 -1.65
N ASP A 81 -1.36 -13.59 -2.77
CA ASP A 81 -0.10 -13.48 -3.48
C ASP A 81 -0.02 -12.11 -4.17
N LEU A 82 0.59 -11.15 -3.48
CA LEU A 82 0.66 -9.77 -3.94
C LEU A 82 1.49 -9.64 -5.23
N GLU A 83 2.53 -10.46 -5.40
CA GLU A 83 3.38 -10.41 -6.60
C GLU A 83 2.56 -10.82 -7.83
N GLN A 84 1.86 -11.94 -7.75
CA GLN A 84 0.97 -12.39 -8.82
C GLN A 84 -0.18 -11.41 -9.06
N ALA A 85 -0.78 -10.86 -8.00
CA ALA A 85 -1.83 -9.85 -8.15
C ALA A 85 -1.34 -8.60 -8.88
N ILE A 86 -0.12 -8.13 -8.59
CA ILE A 86 0.51 -7.00 -9.28
C ILE A 86 0.75 -7.34 -10.76
N LEU A 87 1.36 -8.49 -11.06
CA LEU A 87 1.64 -8.90 -12.45
C LEU A 87 0.37 -9.05 -13.29
N ALA A 88 -0.68 -9.66 -12.72
CA ALA A 88 -1.99 -9.75 -13.34
C ALA A 88 -2.58 -8.36 -13.58
N LYS A 89 -2.50 -7.45 -12.59
CA LYS A 89 -3.02 -6.09 -12.73
C LYS A 89 -2.26 -5.27 -13.77
N LEU A 90 -0.95 -5.42 -13.87
CA LEU A 90 -0.13 -4.80 -14.92
C LEU A 90 -0.58 -5.25 -16.31
N THR A 91 -0.79 -6.56 -16.51
CA THR A 91 -1.30 -7.12 -17.78
C THR A 91 -2.64 -6.49 -18.17
N VAL A 92 -3.54 -6.30 -17.22
CA VAL A 92 -4.82 -5.60 -17.46
C VAL A 92 -4.59 -4.12 -17.81
N ASN A 93 -3.71 -3.43 -17.08
CA ASN A 93 -3.46 -2.01 -17.27
C ASN A 93 -2.78 -1.69 -18.62
N TYR A 94 -1.90 -2.56 -19.13
CA TYR A 94 -1.29 -2.41 -20.47
C TYR A 94 -2.32 -2.38 -21.60
N ASN A 95 -3.45 -3.06 -21.41
CA ASN A 95 -4.54 -3.13 -22.39
C ASN A 95 -5.64 -2.08 -22.12
N ARG A 96 -5.46 -1.20 -21.14
CA ARG A 96 -6.47 -0.19 -20.76
C ARG A 96 -6.25 1.10 -21.52
N GLU A 97 -7.28 1.59 -22.21
CA GLU A 97 -7.32 2.94 -22.77
C GLU A 97 -7.88 3.93 -21.73
N TRP A 98 -7.08 4.92 -21.33
CA TRP A 98 -7.41 5.83 -20.21
C TRP A 98 -8.15 7.09 -20.66
N ASP A 99 -7.80 7.64 -21.83
CA ASP A 99 -8.37 8.90 -22.31
C ASP A 99 -9.80 8.75 -22.87
N LYS A 100 -10.19 7.55 -23.30
CA LYS A 100 -11.54 7.30 -23.85
C LYS A 100 -12.64 7.26 -22.77
N GLN A 101 -12.35 6.76 -21.56
CA GLN A 101 -13.32 6.73 -20.44
C GLN A 101 -13.64 8.13 -19.88
N SER A 102 -12.79 9.12 -20.15
CA SER A 102 -12.97 10.52 -19.69
C SER A 102 -13.97 11.31 -20.54
N ALA A 103 -14.19 10.90 -21.79
CA ALA A 103 -15.14 11.55 -22.71
C ALA A 103 -16.60 11.10 -22.46
N GLU A 104 -16.82 9.80 -22.21
CA GLU A 104 -18.15 9.23 -22.02
C GLU A 104 -18.81 9.71 -20.72
N LYS A 105 -18.06 9.83 -19.62
CA LYS A 105 -18.59 10.34 -18.33
C LYS A 105 -18.93 11.84 -18.32
N LYS A 106 -18.46 12.61 -19.31
CA LYS A 106 -18.84 14.02 -19.51
C LYS A 106 -20.11 14.17 -20.34
N ALA A 107 -20.41 13.22 -21.23
CA ALA A 107 -21.63 13.21 -22.02
C ALA A 107 -22.87 12.83 -21.19
N ASP A 108 -22.70 11.92 -20.22
CA ASP A 108 -23.79 11.41 -19.36
C ASP A 108 -24.14 12.33 -18.17
N ARG A 109 -23.51 13.50 -18.09
CA ARG A 109 -23.72 14.53 -17.05
C ARG A 109 -24.19 15.88 -17.61
N ARG A 110 -24.63 15.91 -18.87
CA ARG A 110 -25.19 17.09 -19.54
C ARG A 110 -26.67 16.90 -19.85
#